data_AF-A0A2T0GSV7-F1
#
_entry.id   AF-A0A2T0GSV7-F1
#
_cell.length_a   1.000
_cell.length_b   1.000
_cell.length_c   1.000
_cell.angle_alpha   90.00
_cell.angle_beta   90.00
_cell.angle_gamma   90.00
#
_symmetry.space_group_name_H-M   'P 1'
#
loop_
_entity.id
_entity.type
_entity.pdbx_description
1 polymer ?
#
loop_
_entity_poly.entity_id
_entity_poly.type
_entity_poly.pdbx_seq_one_letter_code
_entity_poly.pdbx_strand_id
1 'polypeptide(L)'
;MERDMLDVDPPEETHTIYWVTPEDSEVQHATASPPPREGGPVDTLGGHGTVEAPPNSGDRMRHTQRFCPDCFAAYLNLPGPTPRWHHTE
;
A
#
# COMPACT_ATOMS: atom_id res chain seq x y z
N MET A 1 -26.91 5.60 34.47
CA MET A 1 -26.18 6.63 33.70
C MET A 1 -24.95 5.94 33.14
N GLU A 2 -25.08 5.34 31.97
CA GLU A 2 -24.11 4.37 31.46
C GLU A 2 -23.73 4.73 30.02
N ARG A 3 -22.49 5.22 29.92
CA ARG A 3 -21.53 5.06 28.81
C ARG A 3 -22.04 5.37 27.40
N ASP A 4 -22.01 6.66 27.07
CA ASP A 4 -21.76 7.10 25.69
C ASP A 4 -20.25 6.94 25.42
N MET A 5 -19.82 5.70 25.17
CA MET A 5 -18.53 5.46 24.53
C MET A 5 -18.79 5.60 23.04
N LEU A 6 -18.63 6.82 22.54
CA LEU A 6 -18.45 7.10 21.13
C LEU A 6 -17.50 6.04 20.56
N ASP A 7 -18.02 5.21 19.66
CA ASP A 7 -17.26 4.41 18.71
C ASP A 7 -16.34 5.36 17.94
N VAL A 8 -15.19 5.67 18.53
CA VAL A 8 -14.06 6.22 17.80
C VAL A 8 -13.60 5.06 16.94
N ASP A 9 -14.10 5.05 15.70
CA ASP A 9 -13.56 4.25 14.61
C ASP A 9 -12.02 4.37 14.71
N PRO A 10 -11.29 3.25 14.80
CA PRO A 10 -9.83 3.30 14.88
C PRO A 10 -9.32 4.20 13.75
N PRO A 11 -8.30 5.05 13.98
CA PRO A 11 -7.88 6.03 12.98
C PRO A 11 -7.68 5.31 11.65
N GLU A 12 -8.55 5.59 10.68
CA GLU A 12 -8.53 4.93 9.39
C GLU A 12 -7.14 5.13 8.80
N GLU A 13 -6.31 4.09 8.84
CA GLU A 13 -4.90 4.21 8.47
C GLU A 13 -4.82 4.55 6.98
N THR A 14 -4.66 5.84 6.68
CA THR A 14 -4.38 6.32 5.32
C THR A 14 -3.01 5.82 4.92
N HIS A 15 -2.96 4.88 3.99
CA HIS A 15 -1.72 4.42 3.39
C HIS A 15 -1.54 5.11 2.03
N THR A 16 -0.30 5.45 1.69
CA THR A 16 0.04 5.99 0.38
C THR A 16 0.78 4.93 -0.42
N ILE A 17 0.21 4.58 -1.57
CA ILE A 17 0.84 3.69 -2.53
C ILE A 17 1.48 4.53 -3.62
N TYR A 18 2.75 4.27 -3.90
CA TYR A 18 3.51 4.90 -4.97
C TYR A 18 3.68 3.88 -6.09
N TRP A 19 3.56 4.36 -7.33
CA TRP A 19 3.81 3.55 -8.50
C TRP A 19 5.11 4.00 -9.16
N VAL A 20 6.02 3.06 -9.36
CA VAL A 20 7.33 3.29 -9.96
C VAL A 20 7.48 2.45 -11.22
N THR A 21 8.05 3.04 -12.26
CA THR A 21 8.47 2.31 -13.47
C THR A 21 9.99 2.43 -13.54
N PRO A 22 10.74 1.31 -13.38
CA PRO A 22 12.20 1.30 -13.50
C PRO A 22 12.66 1.77 -14.89
N GLU A 23 13.85 2.35 -15.01
CA GLU A 23 14.32 2.87 -16.32
C GLU A 23 14.52 1.77 -17.37
N ASP A 24 14.97 0.59 -16.94
CA ASP A 24 15.22 -0.57 -17.80
C ASP A 24 13.99 -1.49 -17.97
N SER A 25 12.80 -1.05 -17.54
CA SER A 25 11.58 -1.87 -17.56
C SER A 25 10.34 -1.09 -18.00
N GLU A 26 9.50 -1.72 -18.80
CA GLU A 26 8.18 -1.18 -19.16
C GLU A 26 7.10 -1.53 -18.10
N VAL A 27 7.46 -2.35 -17.11
CA VAL A 27 6.55 -2.82 -16.07
C VAL A 27 6.55 -1.85 -14.89
N GLN A 28 5.35 -1.48 -14.44
CA GLN A 28 5.16 -0.66 -13.26
C GLN A 28 5.02 -1.52 -11.99
N HIS A 29 5.62 -1.04 -10.90
CA HIS A 29 5.60 -1.69 -9.59
C HIS A 29 4.98 -0.76 -8.55
N ALA A 30 4.21 -1.32 -7.62
CA ALA A 30 3.66 -0.60 -6.47
C ALA A 30 4.61 -0.70 -5.27
N THR A 31 4.73 0.36 -4.49
CA THR A 31 5.44 0.37 -3.19
C THR A 31 4.66 1.17 -2.16
N ALA A 32 4.75 0.76 -0.89
CA ALA A 32 4.13 1.47 0.24
C ALA A 32 5.04 2.55 0.84
N SER A 33 6.33 2.57 0.46
CA SER A 33 7.29 3.57 0.92
C SER A 33 7.54 4.61 -0.17
N PRO A 34 7.70 5.89 0.18
CA PRO A 34 8.01 6.93 -0.79
C PRO A 34 9.34 6.62 -1.49
N PRO A 35 9.39 6.61 -2.84
CA PRO A 35 10.64 6.44 -3.57
C PRO A 35 11.65 7.54 -3.26
N PRO A 36 12.95 7.24 -3.19
CA PRO A 36 13.99 8.25 -2.99
C PRO A 36 13.94 9.33 -4.07
N ARG A 37 14.12 10.59 -3.69
CA ARG A 37 14.09 11.72 -4.63
C ARG A 37 15.15 11.63 -5.71
N GLU A 38 16.34 11.20 -5.34
CA GLU A 38 17.49 11.04 -6.25
C GLU A 38 17.44 9.74 -7.06
N GLY A 39 16.40 8.91 -6.86
CA GLY A 39 16.33 7.56 -7.37
C GLY A 39 17.04 6.55 -6.46
N GLY A 40 16.81 5.27 -6.72
CA GLY A 40 17.44 4.18 -5.97
C GLY A 40 16.45 3.06 -5.60
N PRO A 41 16.91 2.11 -4.76
CA PRO A 41 16.18 0.89 -4.48
C PRO A 41 14.88 1.16 -3.71
N VAL A 42 13.81 0.48 -4.12
CA VAL A 42 12.52 0.44 -3.41
C VAL A 42 11.98 -0.98 -3.34
N ASP A 43 11.46 -1.36 -2.18
CA ASP A 43 10.78 -2.64 -2.02
C ASP A 43 9.39 -2.60 -2.64
N THR A 44 9.11 -3.58 -3.49
CA THR A 44 7.83 -3.69 -4.20
C THR A 44 6.82 -4.51 -3.39
N LEU A 45 5.55 -4.14 -3.53
CA LEU A 45 4.43 -4.91 -3.02
C LEU A 45 4.21 -6.18 -3.84
N GLY A 46 3.61 -7.21 -3.23
CA GLY A 46 3.33 -8.48 -3.90
C GLY A 46 4.51 -9.46 -3.97
N GLY A 47 5.66 -9.13 -3.36
CA GLY A 47 6.80 -10.05 -3.29
C GLY A 47 7.67 -10.09 -4.55
N HIS A 48 7.61 -9.05 -5.38
CA HIS A 48 8.42 -8.95 -6.60
C HIS A 48 9.87 -8.51 -6.34
N GLY A 49 10.26 -8.34 -5.08
CA GLY A 49 11.62 -7.95 -4.67
C GLY A 49 11.86 -6.44 -4.74
N THR A 50 13.13 -6.04 -4.66
CA THR A 50 13.54 -4.64 -4.73
C THR A 50 13.76 -4.23 -6.19
N VAL A 51 13.33 -3.02 -6.57
CA VAL A 51 13.57 -2.44 -7.91
C VAL A 51 14.23 -1.06 -7.80
N GLU A 52 14.98 -0.66 -8.83
CA GLU A 52 15.57 0.68 -8.91
C GLU A 52 14.55 1.69 -9.43
N ALA A 53 14.11 2.60 -8.56
CA ALA A 53 13.21 3.69 -8.94
C ALA A 53 14.00 4.86 -9.55
N PRO A 54 13.53 5.45 -10.66
CA PRO A 54 14.14 6.66 -11.20
C PRO A 54 13.95 7.88 -10.27
N PRO A 55 14.75 8.95 -10.44
CA PRO A 55 14.58 10.18 -9.69
C PRO A 55 13.16 10.76 -9.79
N ASN A 56 12.66 11.30 -8.67
CA ASN A 56 11.35 11.94 -8.55
C ASN A 56 10.14 11.04 -8.91
N SER A 57 10.29 9.72 -8.91
CA SER A 57 9.19 8.80 -9.24
C SER A 57 8.03 8.86 -8.25
N GLY A 58 8.30 9.20 -6.98
CA GLY A 58 7.27 9.34 -5.95
C GLY A 58 6.26 10.47 -6.18
N ASP A 59 6.61 11.47 -7.00
CA ASP A 59 5.73 12.59 -7.34
C ASP A 59 4.91 12.33 -8.60
N ARG A 60 5.30 11.34 -9.42
CA ARG A 60 4.67 11.07 -10.72
C ARG A 60 3.31 10.39 -10.58
N MET A 61 3.18 9.44 -9.68
CA MET A 61 1.95 8.67 -9.51
C MET A 61 1.84 8.08 -8.10
N ARG A 62 1.01 8.69 -7.26
CA ARG A 62 0.71 8.19 -5.91
C ARG A 62 -0.80 8.17 -5.68
N HIS A 63 -1.27 7.17 -4.95
CA HIS A 63 -2.64 7.08 -4.49
C HIS A 63 -2.64 7.08 -2.96
N THR A 64 -3.32 8.07 -2.39
CA THR A 64 -3.64 8.10 -0.97
C THR A 64 -5.12 7.78 -0.86
N GLN A 65 -5.44 6.56 -0.45
CA GLN A 65 -6.80 6.14 -0.18
C GLN A 65 -6.88 5.51 1.20
N ARG A 66 -8.10 5.42 1.75
CA ARG A 66 -8.39 4.55 2.88
C ARG A 66 -8.03 3.13 2.43
N PHE A 67 -6.96 2.59 3.00
CA PHE A 67 -6.38 1.35 2.53
C PHE A 67 -6.97 0.21 3.34
N CYS A 68 -7.78 -0.62 2.69
CA CYS A 68 -8.15 -1.92 3.22
C CYS A 68 -7.19 -2.95 2.62
N PRO A 69 -6.33 -3.60 3.43
CA PRO A 69 -5.40 -4.63 2.96
C PRO A 69 -6.10 -5.74 2.16
N ASP A 70 -7.32 -6.11 2.56
CA ASP A 70 -8.14 -7.12 1.85
C ASP A 70 -8.59 -6.63 0.47
N CYS A 71 -9.01 -5.37 0.36
CA CYS A 71 -9.39 -4.78 -0.93
C CYS A 71 -8.19 -4.66 -1.88
N PHE A 72 -7.00 -4.34 -1.35
CA PHE A 72 -5.79 -4.24 -2.16
C PHE A 72 -5.30 -5.62 -2.64
N ALA A 73 -5.30 -6.62 -1.76
CA ALA A 73 -5.00 -7.99 -2.13
C ALA A 73 -5.97 -8.53 -3.19
N ALA A 74 -7.28 -8.25 -3.02
CA ALA A 74 -8.31 -8.59 -4.01
C ALA A 74 -8.10 -7.85 -5.35
N TYR A 75 -7.78 -6.56 -5.32
CA TYR A 75 -7.50 -5.76 -6.53
C TYR A 75 -6.32 -6.30 -7.33
N LEU A 76 -5.24 -6.71 -6.65
CA LEU A 76 -4.04 -7.27 -7.29
C LEU A 76 -4.17 -8.76 -7.65
N ASN A 77 -5.30 -9.40 -7.33
CA ASN A 77 -5.52 -10.84 -7.50
C ASN A 77 -4.39 -11.68 -6.86
N LEU A 78 -3.79 -11.17 -5.78
CA LEU A 78 -2.84 -11.91 -4.97
C LEU A 78 -3.63 -12.92 -4.13
N PRO A 79 -3.07 -14.11 -3.79
CA PRO A 79 -3.67 -14.97 -2.78
C PRO A 79 -3.68 -14.18 -1.46
N GLY A 80 -4.81 -13.52 -1.18
CA GLY A 80 -4.92 -12.61 -0.06
C GLY A 80 -4.64 -13.33 1.26
N PRO A 81 -4.21 -12.61 2.31
CA PRO A 81 -4.24 -13.16 3.65
C PRO A 81 -5.66 -13.65 3.92
N THR A 82 -5.80 -14.91 4.29
CA THR A 82 -7.11 -15.50 4.58
C THR A 82 -7.74 -14.70 5.73
N PRO A 83 -8.92 -14.08 5.55
CA PRO A 83 -9.54 -13.31 6.61
C PRO A 83 -9.80 -14.23 7.79
N ARG A 84 -9.14 -13.97 8.92
CA ARG A 84 -9.49 -14.58 10.20
C ARG A 84 -10.66 -13.80 10.76
N TRP A 85 -11.86 -14.29 10.52
CA TRP A 85 -13.05 -13.82 11.22
C TRP A 85 -12.88 -14.18 12.70
N HIS A 86 -12.53 -13.19 13.53
CA HIS A 86 -12.80 -13.29 14.95
C HIS A 86 -14.32 -13.15 15.11
N HIS A 87 -15.00 -14.28 15.25
CA HIS A 87 -16.36 -14.29 15.75
C HIS A 87 -16.33 -13.68 17.16
N THR A 88 -16.84 -12.46 17.30
CA THR A 88 -17.19 -11.92 18.61
C THR A 88 -18.54 -12.54 18.97
N GLU A 89 -18.53 -13.43 19.98
CA GLU A 89 -19.73 -13.93 20.66
C GLU A 89 -20.40 -12.82 21.49
#